data_AF-A0A941DRE4-F1
#
_entry.id   AF-A0A941DRE4-F1
#
_cell.length_a   1.000
_cell.length_b   1.000
_cell.length_c   1.000
_cell.angle_alpha   90.00
_cell.angle_beta   90.00
_cell.angle_gamma   90.00
#
_symmetry.space_group_name_H-M   'P 1'
#
loop_
_entity.id
_entity.type
_entity.pdbx_description
1 polymer ?
#
loop_
_entity_poly.entity_id
_entity_poly.type
_entity_poly.pdbx_seq_one_letter_code
_entity_poly.pdbx_strand_id
1 'polypeptide(L)'
;KFDEKGEWVHPRGEWLLTSKADFSVAQIARVISSRIARFHTSDLIKARLAFLEAKDVVLTKQVNTPARPAYYCSGCPHNTSTKVPEGSLALAGIGCHVMATAIYPEHNKLTTHMGGEGAPWIGQAAFSKLPHVFQNLGDGTYFHSGYLAIRAAAAAKVNITYKILYNDAVAMTGGQPV
;
A
#
# COMPACT_ATOMS: atom_id res chain seq x y z
N LYS A 1 -12.24 -15.27 10.41
CA LYS A 1 -11.03 -15.99 9.95
C LYS A 1 -11.37 -17.45 9.69
N PHE A 2 -11.81 -18.18 10.71
CA PHE A 2 -12.27 -19.56 10.60
C PHE A 2 -13.73 -19.69 11.01
N ASP A 3 -14.43 -20.72 10.51
CA ASP A 3 -15.78 -21.02 10.97
C ASP A 3 -15.75 -21.86 12.27
N GLU A 4 -16.46 -21.40 13.29
CA GLU A 4 -16.63 -21.96 14.66
C GLU A 4 -15.37 -22.29 15.47
N LYS A 5 -14.37 -22.92 14.88
CA LYS A 5 -13.13 -23.31 15.51
C LYS A 5 -12.13 -22.17 15.35
N GLY A 6 -11.75 -21.55 16.46
CA GLY A 6 -10.76 -20.48 16.47
C GLY A 6 -9.41 -20.89 15.87
N GLU A 7 -8.53 -19.92 15.66
CA GLU A 7 -7.21 -20.13 15.04
C GLU A 7 -6.33 -21.16 15.75
N TRP A 8 -6.58 -21.38 17.04
CA TRP A 8 -5.76 -22.19 17.94
C TRP A 8 -6.25 -23.65 18.09
N VAL A 9 -7.26 -24.08 17.33
CA VAL A 9 -7.82 -25.45 17.41
C VAL A 9 -7.25 -26.32 16.29
N HIS A 10 -6.82 -27.56 16.60
CA HIS A 10 -6.35 -28.54 15.62
C HIS A 10 -7.34 -29.74 15.51
N PRO A 11 -7.74 -30.15 14.29
CA PRO A 11 -7.43 -29.50 13.01
C PRO A 11 -8.12 -28.13 12.90
N ARG A 12 -7.45 -27.19 12.21
CA ARG A 12 -7.99 -25.86 11.96
C ARG A 12 -9.29 -25.97 11.16
N GLY A 13 -10.24 -25.08 11.43
CA GLY A 13 -11.46 -24.97 10.64
C GLY A 13 -11.18 -24.46 9.22
N GLU A 14 -12.22 -24.48 8.39
CA GLU A 14 -12.16 -23.87 7.05
C GLU A 14 -12.08 -22.35 7.14
N TRP A 15 -11.35 -21.75 6.20
CA TRP A 15 -11.23 -20.30 6.09
C TRP A 15 -12.52 -19.69 5.56
N LEU A 16 -13.07 -18.71 6.28
CA LEU A 16 -14.25 -17.97 5.83
C LEU A 16 -13.91 -16.98 4.71
N LEU A 17 -12.69 -16.44 4.74
CA LEU A 17 -12.12 -15.52 3.76
C LEU A 17 -10.66 -15.94 3.55
N THR A 18 -10.10 -15.71 2.36
CA THR A 18 -8.69 -16.07 2.07
C THR A 18 -7.72 -15.40 3.05
N SER A 19 -6.53 -15.96 3.25
CA SER A 19 -5.50 -15.36 4.12
C SER A 19 -4.44 -14.59 3.36
N LYS A 20 -4.46 -14.67 2.03
CA LYS A 20 -3.35 -14.28 1.16
C LYS A 20 -3.75 -13.28 0.06
N ALA A 21 -4.99 -12.79 0.09
CA ALA A 21 -5.48 -11.83 -0.89
C ALA A 21 -6.54 -10.93 -0.25
N ASP A 22 -6.87 -9.85 -0.94
CA ASP A 22 -7.97 -8.97 -0.56
C ASP A 22 -9.33 -9.65 -0.76
N PHE A 23 -10.35 -9.09 -0.11
CA PHE A 23 -11.73 -9.55 -0.20
C PHE A 23 -12.62 -8.46 -0.76
N SER A 24 -13.60 -8.85 -1.57
CA SER A 24 -14.67 -7.93 -1.97
C SER A 24 -15.65 -7.73 -0.81
N VAL A 25 -16.35 -6.59 -0.84
CA VAL A 25 -17.49 -6.32 0.07
C VAL A 25 -18.54 -7.44 -0.01
N ALA A 26 -18.73 -8.03 -1.19
CA ALA A 26 -19.67 -9.14 -1.38
C ALA A 26 -19.22 -10.43 -0.66
N GLN A 27 -17.93 -10.76 -0.66
CA GLN A 27 -17.39 -11.90 0.10
C GLN A 27 -17.58 -11.71 1.60
N ILE A 28 -17.28 -10.51 2.11
CA ILE A 28 -17.48 -10.18 3.53
C ILE A 28 -18.97 -10.25 3.90
N ALA A 29 -19.85 -9.66 3.09
CA ALA A 29 -21.29 -9.67 3.32
C ALA A 29 -21.87 -11.09 3.33
N ARG A 30 -21.41 -11.98 2.44
CA ARG A 30 -21.80 -13.40 2.42
C ARG A 30 -21.41 -14.11 3.71
N VAL A 31 -20.18 -13.92 4.18
CA VAL A 31 -19.71 -14.50 5.44
C VAL A 31 -20.53 -14.00 6.62
N ILE A 32 -20.71 -12.68 6.75
CA ILE A 32 -21.50 -12.09 7.84
C ILE A 32 -22.94 -12.61 7.79
N SER A 33 -23.57 -12.62 6.63
CA SER A 33 -24.95 -13.08 6.49
C SER A 33 -25.10 -14.57 6.79
N SER A 34 -24.15 -15.42 6.39
CA SER A 34 -24.17 -16.86 6.72
C SER A 34 -24.11 -17.10 8.23
N ARG A 35 -23.34 -16.28 8.95
CA ARG A 35 -23.25 -16.34 10.42
C ARG A 35 -24.54 -15.86 11.09
N ILE A 36 -25.10 -14.75 10.61
CA ILE A 36 -26.37 -14.20 11.13
C ILE A 36 -27.55 -15.13 10.83
N ALA A 37 -27.55 -15.81 9.68
CA ALA A 37 -28.61 -16.74 9.25
C ALA A 37 -28.90 -17.87 10.25
N ARG A 38 -27.95 -18.19 11.14
CA ARG A 38 -28.15 -19.15 12.25
C ARG A 38 -29.16 -18.65 13.29
N PHE A 39 -29.38 -17.34 13.37
CA PHE A 39 -30.24 -16.69 14.35
C PHE A 39 -31.37 -15.88 13.69
N HIS A 40 -31.10 -15.26 12.54
CA HIS A 40 -32.05 -14.38 11.87
C HIS A 40 -31.80 -14.31 10.36
N THR A 41 -32.88 -14.26 9.60
CA THR A 41 -32.86 -13.89 8.19
C THR A 41 -34.04 -12.98 7.88
N SER A 42 -33.92 -12.19 6.82
CA SER A 42 -34.99 -11.33 6.33
C SER A 42 -34.93 -11.24 4.80
N ASP A 43 -36.04 -10.87 4.18
CA ASP A 43 -36.09 -10.72 2.73
C ASP A 43 -35.19 -9.58 2.25
N LEU A 44 -34.97 -8.56 3.09
CA LEU A 44 -33.97 -7.52 2.84
C LEU A 44 -32.55 -8.08 2.74
N ILE A 45 -32.16 -8.97 3.68
CA ILE A 45 -30.84 -9.62 3.66
C ILE A 45 -30.68 -10.46 2.39
N LYS A 46 -31.68 -11.28 2.05
CA LYS A 46 -31.68 -12.13 0.85
C LYS A 46 -31.57 -11.27 -0.42
N ALA A 47 -32.37 -10.22 -0.54
CA ALA A 47 -32.34 -9.31 -1.67
C ALA A 47 -30.97 -8.63 -1.82
N ARG A 48 -30.34 -8.23 -0.70
CA ARG A 48 -29.01 -7.61 -0.74
C ARG A 48 -27.91 -8.58 -1.15
N LEU A 49 -27.95 -9.82 -0.66
CA LEU A 49 -27.03 -10.88 -1.10
C LEU A 49 -27.18 -11.16 -2.59
N ALA A 50 -28.41 -11.35 -3.08
CA ALA A 50 -28.66 -11.58 -4.50
C ALA A 50 -28.15 -10.43 -5.38
N PHE A 51 -28.32 -9.18 -4.94
CA PHE A 51 -27.76 -8.01 -5.61
C PHE A 51 -26.23 -8.08 -5.68
N LEU A 52 -25.55 -8.43 -4.59
CA LEU A 52 -24.09 -8.52 -4.53
C LEU A 52 -23.56 -9.68 -5.39
N GLU A 53 -24.23 -10.83 -5.39
CA GLU A 53 -23.88 -11.98 -6.24
C GLU A 53 -24.01 -11.64 -7.72
N ALA A 54 -25.09 -10.96 -8.11
CA ALA A 54 -25.27 -10.49 -9.48
C ALA A 54 -24.15 -9.52 -9.91
N LYS A 55 -23.67 -8.66 -9.00
CA LYS A 55 -22.54 -7.76 -9.28
C LYS A 55 -21.21 -8.50 -9.39
N ASP A 56 -20.94 -9.48 -8.54
CA ASP A 56 -19.73 -10.32 -8.63
C ASP A 56 -19.68 -11.05 -9.99
N VAL A 57 -20.81 -11.59 -10.47
CA VAL A 57 -20.92 -12.23 -11.80
C VAL A 57 -20.63 -11.26 -12.95
N VAL A 58 -20.89 -9.95 -12.78
CA VAL A 58 -20.53 -8.94 -13.78
C VAL A 58 -19.04 -8.62 -13.71
N LEU A 59 -18.45 -8.51 -12.52
CA LEU A 59 -17.03 -8.21 -12.34
C LEU A 59 -16.13 -9.33 -12.90
N THR A 60 -16.54 -10.59 -12.80
CA THR A 60 -15.79 -11.71 -13.41
C THR A 60 -15.78 -11.68 -14.94
N LYS A 61 -16.64 -10.87 -15.58
CA LYS A 61 -16.67 -10.66 -17.03
C LYS A 61 -15.74 -9.55 -17.53
N GLN A 62 -15.01 -8.85 -16.65
CA GLN A 62 -13.97 -7.91 -17.08
C GLN A 62 -12.73 -8.66 -17.59
N VAL A 63 -12.80 -9.16 -18.82
CA VAL A 63 -11.71 -9.98 -19.39
C VAL A 63 -10.61 -9.12 -20.04
N ASN A 64 -10.86 -7.85 -20.38
CA ASN A 64 -9.95 -7.05 -21.22
C ASN A 64 -9.81 -5.56 -20.82
N THR A 65 -9.91 -5.20 -19.53
CA THR A 65 -9.65 -3.80 -19.12
C THR A 65 -8.13 -3.51 -19.16
N PRO A 66 -7.67 -2.50 -19.92
CA PRO A 66 -6.26 -2.13 -19.93
C PRO A 66 -5.79 -1.73 -18.53
N ALA A 67 -4.55 -2.06 -18.18
CA ALA A 67 -3.97 -1.69 -16.90
C ALA A 67 -3.96 -0.15 -16.75
N ARG A 68 -4.51 0.36 -15.64
CA ARG A 68 -4.47 1.78 -15.27
C ARG A 68 -3.65 1.92 -13.99
N PRO A 69 -2.30 1.93 -14.09
CA PRO A 69 -1.47 2.13 -12.91
C PRO A 69 -1.74 3.50 -12.30
N ALA A 70 -1.53 3.61 -10.99
CA ALA A 70 -1.55 4.90 -10.32
C ALA A 70 -0.51 5.83 -10.97
N TYR A 71 -0.90 7.08 -11.23
CA TYR A 71 -0.05 8.06 -11.90
C TYR A 71 -0.20 9.44 -11.24
N TYR A 72 0.80 10.29 -11.44
CA TYR A 72 0.74 11.66 -10.96
C TYR A 72 -0.32 12.49 -11.69
N CYS A 73 -0.85 13.51 -11.01
CA CYS A 73 -1.71 14.51 -11.64
C CYS A 73 -0.98 15.20 -12.80
N SER A 74 -1.73 15.65 -13.81
CA SER A 74 -1.19 16.47 -14.90
C SER A 74 -0.50 17.72 -14.34
N GLY A 75 0.76 17.93 -14.70
CA GLY A 75 1.57 19.05 -14.20
C GLY A 75 2.20 18.86 -12.83
N CYS A 76 2.01 17.70 -12.17
CA CYS A 76 2.63 17.44 -10.88
C CYS A 76 4.17 17.44 -10.99
N PRO A 77 4.89 18.22 -10.16
CA PRO A 77 6.36 18.30 -10.21
C PRO A 77 7.03 16.97 -9.85
N HIS A 78 6.33 16.04 -9.19
CA HIS A 78 6.87 14.71 -8.91
C HIS A 78 7.18 13.88 -10.15
N ASN A 79 6.60 14.23 -11.30
CA ASN A 79 6.92 13.59 -12.58
C ASN A 79 8.38 13.81 -13.02
N THR A 80 9.06 14.84 -12.48
CA THR A 80 10.51 15.02 -12.62
C THR A 80 11.23 14.80 -11.31
N SER A 81 10.65 15.23 -10.18
CA SER A 81 11.32 15.20 -8.89
C SER A 81 11.55 13.79 -8.34
N THR A 82 10.85 12.75 -8.81
CA THR A 82 11.13 11.35 -8.40
C THR A 82 12.11 10.62 -9.30
N LYS A 83 12.60 11.26 -10.37
CA LYS A 83 13.71 10.72 -11.16
C LYS A 83 15.02 10.80 -10.37
N VAL A 84 15.91 9.85 -10.61
CA VAL A 84 17.25 9.78 -10.02
C VAL A 84 18.29 9.69 -11.13
N PRO A 85 19.57 10.01 -10.87
CA PRO A 85 20.63 9.83 -11.84
C PRO A 85 20.73 8.38 -12.34
N GLU A 86 21.21 8.21 -13.56
CA GLU A 86 21.42 6.90 -14.16
C GLU A 86 22.29 6.01 -13.26
N GLY A 87 21.94 4.72 -13.16
CA GLY A 87 22.63 3.76 -12.28
C GLY A 87 22.36 3.95 -10.77
N SER A 88 21.58 4.96 -10.38
CA SER A 88 21.13 5.13 -9.00
C SER A 88 19.76 4.52 -8.76
N LEU A 89 19.44 4.32 -7.48
CA LEU A 89 18.15 3.79 -7.05
C LEU A 89 17.53 4.69 -5.99
N ALA A 90 16.22 4.91 -6.08
CA ALA A 90 15.41 5.52 -5.05
C ALA A 90 14.59 4.46 -4.30
N LEU A 91 14.55 4.61 -2.99
CA LEU A 91 13.65 3.92 -2.10
C LEU A 91 12.32 4.69 -2.01
N ALA A 92 11.23 3.96 -1.75
CA ALA A 92 9.88 4.52 -1.72
C ALA A 92 9.27 4.50 -0.31
N GLY A 93 8.33 5.41 -0.10
CA GLY A 93 7.54 5.58 1.12
C GLY A 93 6.09 5.86 0.79
N ILE A 94 5.24 6.01 1.79
CA ILE A 94 3.81 6.28 1.56
C ILE A 94 3.61 7.78 1.34
N GLY A 95 3.03 8.11 0.18
CA GLY A 95 2.76 9.46 -0.27
C GLY A 95 2.64 9.48 -1.80
N CYS A 96 2.31 10.62 -2.41
CA CYS A 96 2.18 10.74 -3.87
C CYS A 96 3.38 10.12 -4.61
N HIS A 97 4.59 10.38 -4.13
CA HIS A 97 5.83 9.86 -4.68
C HIS A 97 5.96 8.33 -4.70
N VAL A 98 5.14 7.55 -3.97
CA VAL A 98 5.14 6.08 -4.03
C VAL A 98 4.83 5.57 -5.43
N MET A 99 4.05 6.33 -6.21
CA MET A 99 3.66 5.99 -7.58
C MET A 99 4.88 5.84 -8.48
N ALA A 100 6.02 6.46 -8.14
CA ALA A 100 7.28 6.26 -8.83
C ALA A 100 7.68 4.78 -8.94
N THR A 101 7.28 3.92 -7.99
CA THR A 101 7.56 2.48 -8.05
C THR A 101 6.81 1.75 -9.17
N ALA A 102 5.66 2.29 -9.60
CA ALA A 102 4.92 1.79 -10.75
C ALA A 102 5.30 2.51 -12.06
N ILE A 103 5.61 3.81 -11.98
CA ILE A 103 5.94 4.65 -13.14
C ILE A 103 7.38 4.42 -13.63
N TYR A 104 8.32 4.27 -12.69
CA TYR A 104 9.76 4.09 -12.93
C TYR A 104 10.29 2.88 -12.14
N PRO A 105 9.75 1.67 -12.36
CA PRO A 105 10.03 0.48 -11.53
C PRO A 105 11.50 0.08 -11.51
N GLU A 106 12.27 0.43 -12.54
CA GLU A 106 13.71 0.14 -12.57
C GLU A 106 14.53 1.01 -11.60
N HIS A 107 14.04 2.22 -11.31
CA HIS A 107 14.76 3.22 -10.53
C HIS A 107 14.16 3.46 -9.14
N ASN A 108 12.91 3.05 -8.91
CA ASN A 108 12.22 3.25 -7.63
C ASN A 108 11.73 1.91 -7.10
N LYS A 109 12.32 1.45 -6.00
CA LYS A 109 12.06 0.12 -5.44
C LYS A 109 11.81 0.20 -3.93
N LEU A 110 11.36 -0.93 -3.38
CA LEU A 110 11.25 -1.17 -1.94
C LEU A 110 10.46 -0.08 -1.20
N THR A 111 9.15 -0.26 -1.19
CA THR A 111 8.23 0.59 -0.41
C THR A 111 8.23 0.19 1.07
N THR A 112 8.21 1.17 1.95
CA THR A 112 7.99 0.99 3.39
C THR A 112 6.78 1.81 3.86
N HIS A 113 6.39 1.62 5.11
CA HIS A 113 5.31 2.37 5.75
C HIS A 113 5.71 3.83 6.01
N MET A 114 4.71 4.70 6.18
CA MET A 114 4.90 6.13 6.51
C MET A 114 5.72 6.30 7.79
N GLY A 115 6.79 7.08 7.72
CA GLY A 115 7.76 7.31 8.80
C GLY A 115 8.94 6.35 8.80
N GLY A 116 8.86 5.24 8.06
CA GLY A 116 9.94 4.26 7.92
C GLY A 116 10.87 4.52 6.73
N GLU A 117 10.64 5.59 5.96
CA GLU A 117 11.37 5.90 4.74
C GLU A 117 12.88 5.97 4.98
N GLY A 118 13.64 5.15 4.26
CA GLY A 118 15.10 5.09 4.31
C GLY A 118 15.64 4.13 5.37
N ALA A 119 14.83 3.78 6.39
CA ALA A 119 15.25 2.84 7.43
C ALA A 119 15.64 1.44 6.93
N PRO A 120 14.98 0.84 5.90
CA PRO A 120 15.44 -0.44 5.35
C PRO A 120 16.89 -0.40 4.85
N TRP A 121 17.38 0.75 4.40
CA TRP A 121 18.76 0.90 3.94
C TRP A 121 19.78 0.65 5.04
N ILE A 122 19.44 0.93 6.30
CA ILE A 122 20.30 0.68 7.46
C ILE A 122 20.72 -0.79 7.53
N GLY A 123 19.78 -1.71 7.29
CA GLY A 123 20.06 -3.14 7.26
C GLY A 123 20.63 -3.63 5.93
N GLN A 124 20.29 -2.97 4.81
CA GLN A 124 20.68 -3.41 3.47
C GLN A 124 22.07 -2.95 3.05
N ALA A 125 22.52 -1.78 3.51
CA ALA A 125 23.75 -1.14 3.02
C ALA A 125 24.98 -2.06 3.13
N ALA A 126 25.09 -2.84 4.20
CA ALA A 126 26.21 -3.77 4.41
C ALA A 126 26.24 -4.98 3.46
N PHE A 127 25.11 -5.31 2.82
CA PHE A 127 24.94 -6.46 1.96
C PHE A 127 24.65 -6.07 0.50
N SER A 128 24.57 -4.78 0.22
CA SER A 128 24.28 -4.25 -1.11
C SER A 128 25.56 -4.02 -1.90
N LYS A 129 25.50 -4.22 -3.22
CA LYS A 129 26.55 -3.78 -4.15
C LYS A 129 26.39 -2.31 -4.55
N LEU A 130 25.23 -1.71 -4.28
CA LEU A 130 25.01 -0.27 -4.49
C LEU A 130 25.62 0.50 -3.33
N PRO A 131 26.50 1.49 -3.57
CA PRO A 131 27.15 2.24 -2.51
C PRO A 131 26.27 3.34 -1.91
N HIS A 132 25.15 3.68 -2.56
CA HIS A 132 24.30 4.81 -2.25
C HIS A 132 22.88 4.57 -2.75
N VAL A 133 21.90 5.12 -2.05
CA VAL A 133 20.51 5.22 -2.53
C VAL A 133 19.93 6.60 -2.26
N PHE A 134 18.92 6.97 -3.03
CA PHE A 134 18.03 8.08 -2.72
C PHE A 134 16.83 7.56 -1.92
N GLN A 135 16.23 8.40 -1.09
CA GLN A 135 14.93 8.14 -0.47
C GLN A 135 14.00 9.30 -0.79
N ASN A 136 12.92 9.03 -1.51
CA ASN A 136 11.85 10.00 -1.70
C ASN A 136 11.00 10.08 -0.42
N LEU A 137 10.79 11.29 0.10
CA LEU A 137 10.04 11.53 1.33
C LEU A 137 9.19 12.79 1.18
N GLY A 138 7.87 12.67 1.31
CA GLY A 138 6.98 13.83 1.34
C GLY A 138 7.20 14.71 2.57
N ASP A 139 6.89 16.00 2.45
CA ASP A 139 6.90 16.99 3.54
C ASP A 139 5.95 16.62 4.70
N GLY A 140 4.72 16.20 4.40
CA GLY A 140 3.80 15.73 5.44
C GLY A 140 4.35 14.55 6.23
N THR A 141 4.95 13.57 5.55
CA THR A 141 5.60 12.44 6.22
C THR A 141 6.82 12.90 7.00
N TYR A 142 7.66 13.76 6.43
CA TYR A 142 8.83 14.33 7.11
C TYR A 142 8.45 14.97 8.46
N PHE A 143 7.42 15.83 8.45
CA PHE A 143 6.94 16.53 9.64
C PHE A 143 6.33 15.57 10.68
N HIS A 144 5.48 14.65 10.23
CA HIS A 144 4.75 13.75 11.13
C HIS A 144 5.64 12.68 11.77
N SER A 145 6.43 11.94 10.99
CA SER A 145 7.16 10.76 11.48
C SER A 145 8.51 10.48 10.79
N GLY A 146 8.73 10.96 9.57
CA GLY A 146 9.89 10.66 8.75
C GLY A 146 11.20 11.29 9.25
N TYR A 147 11.15 12.37 10.03
CA TYR A 147 12.35 12.97 10.61
C TYR A 147 13.13 11.97 11.50
N LEU A 148 12.46 11.01 12.13
CA LEU A 148 13.10 9.97 12.94
C LEU A 148 13.92 9.01 12.08
N ALA A 149 13.43 8.64 10.89
CA ALA A 149 14.17 7.77 9.98
C ALA A 149 15.44 8.45 9.43
N ILE A 150 15.39 9.77 9.17
CA ILE A 150 16.58 10.55 8.80
C ILE A 150 17.62 10.50 9.93
N ARG A 151 17.20 10.72 11.18
CA ARG A 151 18.09 10.65 12.36
C ARG A 151 18.68 9.26 12.53
N ALA A 152 17.89 8.20 12.32
CA ALA A 152 18.36 6.82 12.39
C ALA A 152 19.42 6.53 11.31
N ALA A 153 19.20 6.98 10.08
CA ALA A 153 20.17 6.84 8.99
C ALA A 153 21.48 7.58 9.28
N ALA A 154 21.40 8.80 9.81
CA ALA A 154 22.57 9.56 10.24
C ALA A 154 23.34 8.86 11.37
N ALA A 155 22.64 8.35 12.38
CA ALA A 155 23.24 7.60 13.49
C ALA A 155 23.92 6.30 13.01
N ALA A 156 23.30 5.60 12.05
CA ALA A 156 23.84 4.40 11.42
C ALA A 156 25.00 4.67 10.45
N LYS A 157 25.27 5.94 10.11
CA LYS A 157 26.32 6.36 9.16
C LYS A 157 26.21 5.67 7.81
N VAL A 158 24.98 5.40 7.34
CA VAL A 158 24.76 4.82 6.01
C VAL A 158 24.75 5.89 4.94
N ASN A 159 25.26 5.57 3.75
CA ASN A 159 25.34 6.50 2.64
C ASN A 159 23.98 6.57 1.91
N ILE A 160 23.22 7.63 2.16
CA ILE A 160 21.86 7.83 1.64
C ILE A 160 21.56 9.32 1.45
N THR A 161 20.83 9.66 0.38
CA THR A 161 20.31 11.01 0.15
C THR A 161 18.81 11.05 0.29
N TYR A 162 18.31 11.84 1.24
CA TYR A 162 16.89 12.12 1.36
C TYR A 162 16.48 13.25 0.41
N LYS A 163 15.46 12.99 -0.40
CA LYS A 163 14.79 13.99 -1.24
C LYS A 163 13.48 14.35 -0.57
N ILE A 164 13.47 15.49 0.12
CA ILE A 164 12.25 16.04 0.70
C ILE A 164 11.42 16.66 -0.42
N LEU A 165 10.30 16.03 -0.73
CA LEU A 165 9.41 16.38 -1.82
C LEU A 165 8.29 17.26 -1.27
N TYR A 166 8.59 18.55 -1.15
CA TYR A 166 7.68 19.56 -0.63
C TYR A 166 6.57 19.89 -1.63
N ASN A 167 5.32 19.85 -1.17
CA ASN A 167 4.15 20.23 -1.96
C ASN A 167 3.05 20.93 -1.13
N ASP A 168 3.35 21.28 0.14
CA ASP A 168 2.52 22.05 1.06
C ASP A 168 1.23 21.35 1.54
N ALA A 169 1.11 20.04 1.29
CA ALA A 169 -0.08 19.29 1.70
C ALA A 169 0.18 17.77 1.86
N VAL A 170 -0.64 17.10 2.67
CA VAL A 170 -0.74 15.63 2.62
C VAL A 170 -1.60 15.23 1.42
N ALA A 171 -1.05 15.42 0.22
CA ALA A 171 -1.81 15.42 -1.04
C ALA A 171 -2.50 14.08 -1.35
N MET A 172 -1.84 12.95 -1.10
CA MET A 172 -2.37 11.61 -1.43
C MET A 172 -3.67 11.29 -0.69
N THR A 173 -3.86 11.83 0.51
CA THR A 173 -5.01 11.57 1.36
C THR A 173 -6.12 12.62 1.22
N GLY A 174 -6.00 13.53 0.24
CA GLY A 174 -7.00 14.55 -0.02
C GLY A 174 -6.60 15.97 0.39
N GLY A 175 -5.30 16.24 0.62
CA GLY A 175 -4.80 17.62 0.75
C GLY A 175 -4.95 18.24 2.14
N GLN A 176 -4.75 17.44 3.18
CA GLN A 176 -4.70 17.93 4.56
C GLN A 176 -3.52 18.91 4.74
N PRO A 177 -3.66 19.94 5.60
CA PRO A 177 -2.54 20.81 5.94
C PRO A 177 -1.41 20.04 6.63
N VAL A 178 -0.18 20.50 6.43
CA VAL A 178 1.03 19.98 7.08
C VAL A 178 1.31 20.75 8.36
#